data_AF-A0AA95SA68-F1
#
_entry.id   AF-A0AA95SA68-F1
#
_cell.length_a   1.000
_cell.length_b   1.000
_cell.length_c   1.000
_cell.angle_alpha   90.00
_cell.angle_beta   90.00
_cell.angle_gamma   90.00
#
_symmetry.space_group_name_H-M   'P 1'
#
loop_
_entity.id
_entity.type
_entity.pdbx_description
1 polymer ?
#
loop_
_entity_poly.entity_id
_entity_poly.type
_entity_poly.pdbx_seq_one_letter_code
_entity_poly.pdbx_strand_id
1 'polypeptide(L)'
;MKGQFNEEGVNGLGLKRWQRILRNFGISFLAAVPVGIIFGLLLRLVMGIIAFFFPHMASGFHLSGTLLLVILGIAAILANSIIYTLVFQTSSKNWVRKGFYYGLVSLILYGIPLFLSNPNNELFGPQAPLGIGLFSALFFIGALLLAFSVDRFTHWMDGSKGRQKLAYVSFTILFIPAAAMLVNIFLEIFNEILPKINDNLSMWF
;
A
#
# COMPACT_ATOMS: atom_id res chain seq x y z
N MET A 1 -33.95 -9.95 -40.43
CA MET A 1 -32.69 -9.23 -40.17
C MET A 1 -32.85 -8.27 -38.99
N LYS A 2 -32.75 -8.78 -37.75
CA LYS A 2 -32.67 -8.01 -36.49
C LYS A 2 -31.92 -8.91 -35.51
N GLY A 3 -30.61 -8.72 -35.36
CA GLY A 3 -29.80 -9.59 -34.50
C GLY A 3 -28.32 -9.20 -34.39
N GLN A 4 -27.73 -8.59 -35.43
CA GLN A 4 -26.29 -8.31 -35.45
C GLN A 4 -25.86 -6.97 -34.81
N PHE A 5 -26.78 -6.03 -34.57
CA PHE A 5 -26.40 -4.70 -34.06
C PHE A 5 -26.19 -4.61 -32.54
N ASN A 6 -26.58 -5.62 -31.76
CA ASN A 6 -26.42 -5.59 -30.30
C ASN A 6 -25.11 -6.22 -29.82
N GLU A 7 -24.51 -7.17 -30.55
CA GLU A 7 -23.28 -7.83 -30.10
C GLU A 7 -22.03 -6.95 -30.26
N GLU A 8 -21.95 -6.13 -31.31
CA GLU A 8 -20.83 -5.21 -31.52
C GLU A 8 -20.80 -4.08 -30.47
N GLY A 9 -21.97 -3.57 -30.08
CA GLY A 9 -22.09 -2.54 -29.04
C GLY A 9 -21.72 -3.05 -27.64
N VAL A 10 -22.12 -4.27 -27.30
CA VAL A 10 -21.82 -4.91 -26.01
C VAL A 10 -20.33 -5.28 -25.91
N ASN A 11 -19.74 -5.85 -26.97
CA ASN A 11 -18.31 -6.18 -27.00
C ASN A 11 -17.42 -4.93 -26.95
N GLY A 12 -17.81 -3.84 -27.64
CA GLY A 12 -17.07 -2.57 -27.60
C GLY A 12 -17.10 -1.87 -26.23
N LEU A 13 -18.20 -2.00 -25.48
CA LEU A 13 -18.34 -1.46 -24.12
C LEU A 13 -17.50 -2.24 -23.11
N GLY A 14 -17.50 -3.58 -23.20
CA GLY A 14 -16.68 -4.45 -22.36
C GLY A 14 -15.18 -4.19 -22.53
N LEU A 15 -14.71 -4.13 -23.78
CA LEU A 15 -13.30 -3.90 -24.10
C LEU A 15 -12.80 -2.55 -23.56
N LYS A 16 -13.58 -1.48 -23.73
CA LYS A 16 -13.26 -0.14 -23.22
C LYS A 16 -13.18 -0.11 -21.69
N ARG A 17 -14.03 -0.87 -21.00
CA ARG A 17 -14.02 -0.99 -19.55
C ARG A 17 -12.75 -1.68 -19.05
N TRP A 18 -12.37 -2.80 -19.67
CA TRP A 18 -11.14 -3.52 -19.34
C TRP A 18 -9.89 -2.68 -19.58
N GLN A 19 -9.80 -2.00 -20.73
CA GLN A 19 -8.67 -1.10 -21.01
C GLN A 19 -8.54 0.00 -19.94
N ARG A 20 -9.66 0.59 -19.51
CA ARG A 20 -9.65 1.59 -18.43
C ARG A 20 -9.15 0.99 -17.11
N ILE A 21 -9.59 -0.21 -16.75
CA ILE A 21 -9.16 -0.90 -15.53
C ILE A 21 -7.66 -1.19 -15.57
N LEU A 22 -7.16 -1.81 -16.64
CA LEU A 22 -5.75 -2.14 -16.81
C LEU A 22 -4.86 -0.90 -16.75
N ARG A 23 -5.25 0.17 -17.45
CA ARG A 23 -4.56 1.46 -17.41
C ARG A 23 -4.51 2.01 -15.99
N ASN A 24 -5.64 1.95 -15.29
CA ASN A 24 -5.81 2.51 -13.96
C ASN A 24 -4.92 1.81 -12.92
N PHE A 25 -4.89 0.47 -12.93
CA PHE A 25 -3.96 -0.31 -12.13
C PHE A 25 -2.50 -0.01 -12.51
N GLY A 26 -2.21 0.04 -13.81
CA GLY A 26 -0.89 0.37 -14.33
C GLY A 26 -0.33 1.71 -13.82
N ILE A 27 -1.17 2.75 -13.84
CA ILE A 27 -0.84 4.07 -13.26
C ILE A 27 -0.54 3.94 -11.77
N SER A 28 -1.35 3.17 -11.05
CA SER A 28 -1.21 3.03 -9.60
C SER A 28 0.04 2.23 -9.21
N PHE A 29 0.39 1.20 -9.98
CA PHE A 29 1.64 0.45 -9.80
C PHE A 29 2.86 1.30 -10.11
N LEU A 30 2.81 2.09 -11.19
CA LEU A 30 3.90 3.00 -11.54
C LEU A 30 4.10 4.06 -10.44
N ALA A 31 3.01 4.59 -9.88
CA ALA A 31 3.06 5.52 -8.75
C ALA A 31 3.55 4.87 -7.45
N ALA A 32 3.22 3.59 -7.23
CA ALA A 32 3.57 2.86 -6.02
C ALA A 32 5.08 2.64 -5.85
N VAL A 33 5.83 2.44 -6.94
CA VAL A 33 7.28 2.19 -6.88
C VAL A 33 8.06 3.34 -6.22
N PRO A 34 8.01 4.60 -6.72
CA PRO A 34 8.72 5.71 -6.09
C PRO A 34 8.19 6.01 -4.68
N VAL A 35 6.89 5.86 -4.45
CA VAL A 35 6.30 6.04 -3.11
C VAL A 35 6.83 4.99 -2.14
N GLY A 36 6.95 3.74 -2.56
CA GLY A 36 7.48 2.65 -1.76
C GLY A 36 8.94 2.81 -1.39
N ILE A 37 9.76 3.37 -2.30
CA ILE A 37 11.14 3.76 -1.98
C ILE A 37 11.15 4.80 -0.87
N ILE A 38 10.37 5.88 -1.01
CA ILE A 38 10.27 6.93 0.00
C ILE A 38 9.76 6.35 1.32
N PHE A 39 8.74 5.49 1.26
CA PHE A 39 8.16 4.85 2.44
C PHE A 39 9.17 3.97 3.18
N GLY A 40 9.98 3.18 2.46
CA GLY A 40 11.05 2.37 3.07
C GLY A 40 12.14 3.21 3.73
N LEU A 41 12.50 4.35 3.14
CA LEU A 41 13.42 5.30 3.76
C LEU A 41 12.80 5.98 5.00
N LEU A 42 11.51 6.28 4.96
CA LEU A 42 10.77 6.79 6.12
C LEU A 42 10.66 5.76 7.23
N LEU A 43 10.46 4.47 6.92
CA LEU A 43 10.54 3.38 7.90
C LEU A 43 11.90 3.38 8.59
N ARG A 44 12.98 3.53 7.82
CA ARG A 44 14.33 3.62 8.38
C ARG A 44 14.50 4.84 9.27
N LEU A 45 13.95 5.99 8.88
CA LEU A 45 13.95 7.20 9.70
C LEU A 45 13.20 6.98 11.02
N VAL A 46 12.01 6.38 10.98
CA VAL A 46 11.20 6.06 12.17
C VAL A 46 11.98 5.16 13.13
N MET A 47 12.58 4.09 12.61
CA MET A 47 13.45 3.22 13.41
C MET A 47 14.62 4.01 14.01
N GLY A 48 15.21 4.94 13.25
CA GLY A 48 16.34 5.77 13.71
C GLY A 48 15.96 6.70 14.86
N ILE A 49 14.78 7.32 14.77
CA ILE A 49 14.21 8.15 15.84
C ILE A 49 14.00 7.29 17.09
N ILE A 50 13.41 6.10 16.96
CA ILE A 50 13.21 5.20 18.10
C ILE A 50 14.54 4.78 18.72
N ALA A 51 15.52 4.38 17.89
CA ALA A 51 16.84 3.97 18.36
C ALA A 51 17.63 5.09 19.06
N PHE A 52 17.38 6.37 18.69
CA PHE A 52 17.98 7.51 19.38
C PHE A 52 17.53 7.58 20.86
N PHE A 53 16.25 7.33 21.14
CA PHE A 53 15.72 7.29 22.51
C PHE A 53 15.97 5.95 23.21
N PHE A 54 16.13 4.87 22.45
CA PHE A 54 16.28 3.49 22.95
C PHE A 54 17.47 2.78 22.26
N PRO A 55 18.71 3.07 22.67
CA PRO A 55 19.92 2.67 21.94
C PRO A 55 20.14 1.16 21.80
N HIS A 56 19.57 0.35 22.69
CA HIS A 56 19.67 -1.11 22.62
C HIS A 56 18.99 -1.70 21.37
N MET A 57 18.08 -0.95 20.72
CA MET A 57 17.44 -1.34 19.45
C MET A 57 18.26 -0.93 18.19
N ALA A 58 19.44 -0.34 18.36
CA ALA A 58 20.26 0.15 17.25
C ALA A 58 21.09 -0.93 16.53
N SER A 59 21.08 -2.19 17.00
CA SER A 59 21.92 -3.28 16.45
C SER A 59 21.60 -3.63 14.98
N GLY A 60 20.40 -3.31 14.49
CA GLY A 60 19.97 -3.52 13.09
C GLY A 60 20.38 -2.40 12.11
N PHE A 61 21.22 -1.44 12.51
CA PHE A 61 21.54 -0.28 11.68
C PHE A 61 22.65 -0.51 10.65
N HIS A 62 22.39 -1.41 9.69
CA HIS A 62 23.30 -1.66 8.56
C HIS A 62 22.67 -1.28 7.21
N LEU A 63 23.51 -1.11 6.18
CA LEU A 63 23.08 -0.78 4.82
C LEU A 63 22.17 -1.87 4.23
N SER A 64 22.47 -3.14 4.51
CA SER A 64 21.63 -4.29 4.13
C SER A 64 20.22 -4.20 4.71
N GLY A 65 20.09 -3.78 5.98
CA GLY A 65 18.81 -3.53 6.64
C GLY A 65 18.04 -2.39 5.96
N THR A 66 18.71 -1.28 5.60
CA THR A 66 18.07 -0.19 4.86
C THR A 66 17.55 -0.66 3.50
N LEU A 67 18.35 -1.44 2.75
CA LEU A 67 17.93 -1.97 1.45
C LEU A 67 16.71 -2.89 1.59
N LEU A 68 16.71 -3.75 2.61
CA LEU A 68 15.56 -4.61 2.91
C LEU A 68 14.31 -3.80 3.21
N LEU A 69 14.41 -2.71 3.98
CA LEU A 69 13.28 -1.81 4.26
C LEU A 69 12.79 -1.09 3.00
N VAL A 70 13.69 -0.72 2.09
CA VAL A 70 13.31 -0.12 0.80
C VAL A 70 12.55 -1.13 -0.06
N ILE A 71 13.04 -2.37 -0.17
CA ILE A 71 12.37 -3.45 -0.91
C ILE A 71 11.00 -3.73 -0.28
N LEU A 72 10.93 -3.84 1.04
CA LEU A 72 9.69 -4.05 1.78
C LEU A 72 8.72 -2.88 1.58
N GLY A 73 9.21 -1.64 1.59
CA GLY A 73 8.42 -0.44 1.33
C GLY A 73 7.81 -0.45 -0.08
N ILE A 74 8.59 -0.81 -1.10
CA ILE A 74 8.09 -1.02 -2.47
C ILE A 74 7.01 -2.10 -2.48
N ALA A 75 7.29 -3.27 -1.92
CA ALA A 75 6.35 -4.39 -1.93
C ALA A 75 5.04 -4.03 -1.21
N ALA A 76 5.12 -3.43 -0.02
CA ALA A 76 3.97 -3.04 0.78
C ALA A 76 3.11 -1.97 0.08
N ILE A 77 3.72 -0.92 -0.49
CA ILE A 77 2.96 0.12 -1.21
C ILE A 77 2.40 -0.44 -2.52
N LEU A 78 3.10 -1.35 -3.19
CA LEU A 78 2.62 -2.00 -4.41
C LEU A 78 1.37 -2.85 -4.13
N ALA A 79 1.37 -3.66 -3.07
CA ALA A 79 0.17 -4.39 -2.63
C ALA A 79 -0.98 -3.45 -2.27
N ASN A 80 -0.70 -2.41 -1.48
CA ASN A 80 -1.70 -1.41 -1.10
C ASN A 80 -2.28 -0.66 -2.30
N SER A 81 -1.50 -0.44 -3.35
CA SER A 81 -1.98 0.23 -4.55
C SER A 81 -3.12 -0.53 -5.24
N ILE A 82 -3.19 -1.87 -5.11
CA ILE A 82 -4.33 -2.65 -5.61
C ILE A 82 -5.62 -2.24 -4.90
N ILE A 83 -5.60 -2.24 -3.57
CA ILE A 83 -6.78 -1.88 -2.75
C ILE A 83 -7.15 -0.42 -3.00
N TYR A 84 -6.17 0.48 -3.00
CA TYR A 84 -6.37 1.89 -3.30
C TYR A 84 -7.05 2.08 -4.67
N THR A 85 -6.57 1.39 -5.71
CA THR A 85 -7.16 1.42 -7.05
C THR A 85 -8.62 0.97 -7.04
N LEU A 86 -8.90 -0.16 -6.40
CA LEU A 86 -10.25 -0.73 -6.34
C LEU A 86 -11.24 0.21 -5.64
N VAL A 87 -10.81 0.88 -4.58
CA VAL A 87 -11.70 1.70 -3.74
C VAL A 87 -11.83 3.14 -4.24
N PHE A 88 -10.72 3.78 -4.62
CA PHE A 88 -10.68 5.24 -4.78
C PHE A 88 -10.44 5.72 -6.21
N GLN A 89 -10.08 4.86 -7.16
CA GLN A 89 -9.68 5.34 -8.49
C GLN A 89 -10.85 5.86 -9.33
N THR A 90 -12.06 5.36 -9.10
CA THR A 90 -13.29 5.86 -9.75
C THR A 90 -13.94 7.00 -8.98
N SER A 91 -13.43 7.32 -7.78
CA SER A 91 -13.99 8.37 -6.93
C SER A 91 -13.61 9.75 -7.45
N SER A 92 -14.55 10.69 -7.50
CA SER A 92 -14.34 12.11 -7.85
C SER A 92 -13.74 12.93 -6.71
N LYS A 93 -13.43 12.31 -5.56
CA LYS A 93 -12.85 13.00 -4.41
C LYS A 93 -11.45 13.54 -4.71
N ASN A 94 -11.09 14.66 -4.09
CA ASN A 94 -9.73 15.22 -4.10
C ASN A 94 -8.73 14.21 -3.51
N TRP A 95 -7.49 14.19 -4.04
CA TRP A 95 -6.39 13.32 -3.61
C TRP A 95 -6.14 13.37 -2.09
N VAL A 96 -6.26 14.54 -1.46
CA VAL A 96 -6.08 14.69 0.00
C VAL A 96 -7.10 13.85 0.76
N ARG A 97 -8.38 13.90 0.36
CA ARG A 97 -9.45 13.12 1.00
C ARG A 97 -9.25 11.64 0.75
N LYS A 98 -8.85 11.24 -0.47
CA LYS A 98 -8.54 9.84 -0.80
C LYS A 98 -7.41 9.31 0.08
N GLY A 99 -6.31 10.06 0.19
CA GLY A 99 -5.17 9.69 1.02
C GLY A 99 -5.53 9.61 2.50
N PHE A 100 -6.32 10.56 3.02
CA PHE A 100 -6.76 10.53 4.41
C PHE A 100 -7.65 9.31 4.71
N TYR A 101 -8.68 9.06 3.90
CA TYR A 101 -9.56 7.88 4.08
C TYR A 101 -8.79 6.58 3.91
N TYR A 102 -7.90 6.49 2.92
CA TYR A 102 -7.09 5.31 2.71
C TYR A 102 -6.11 5.09 3.87
N GLY A 103 -5.51 6.16 4.41
CA GLY A 103 -4.65 6.09 5.60
C GLY A 103 -5.40 5.55 6.82
N LEU A 104 -6.65 5.97 7.03
CA LEU A 104 -7.51 5.44 8.08
C LEU A 104 -7.83 3.95 7.88
N VAL A 105 -8.14 3.55 6.64
CA VAL A 105 -8.35 2.13 6.30
C VAL A 105 -7.08 1.32 6.52
N SER A 106 -5.92 1.80 6.08
CA SER A 106 -4.63 1.14 6.29
C SER A 106 -4.28 1.03 7.77
N LEU A 107 -4.56 2.05 8.58
CA LEU A 107 -4.35 2.00 10.02
C LEU A 107 -5.24 0.94 10.68
N ILE A 108 -6.51 0.85 10.29
CA ILE A 108 -7.43 -0.14 10.86
C ILE A 108 -7.09 -1.57 10.42
N LEU A 109 -6.76 -1.77 9.14
CA LEU A 109 -6.51 -3.10 8.59
C LEU A 109 -5.12 -3.64 8.91
N TYR A 110 -4.11 -2.76 9.01
CA TYR A 110 -2.72 -3.17 9.19
C TYR A 110 -2.16 -2.68 10.52
N GLY A 111 -2.33 -1.40 10.85
CA GLY A 111 -1.76 -0.81 12.06
C GLY A 111 -2.32 -1.44 13.34
N ILE A 112 -3.64 -1.41 13.54
CA ILE A 112 -4.29 -1.92 14.75
C ILE A 112 -3.97 -3.41 14.96
N PRO A 113 -4.12 -4.33 13.97
CA PRO A 113 -3.75 -5.72 14.16
C PRO A 113 -2.26 -5.91 14.47
N LEU A 114 -1.38 -5.18 13.80
CA LEU A 114 0.06 -5.22 14.08
C LEU A 114 0.34 -4.78 15.53
N PHE A 115 -0.36 -3.76 16.02
CA PHE A 115 -0.18 -3.28 17.39
C PHE A 115 -0.73 -4.24 18.45
N LEU A 116 -1.87 -4.90 18.18
CA LEU A 116 -2.50 -5.82 19.12
C LEU A 116 -1.88 -7.23 19.14
N SER A 117 -1.26 -7.65 18.04
CA SER A 117 -0.72 -9.01 17.92
C SER A 117 0.56 -9.26 18.72
N ASN A 118 1.20 -8.22 19.23
CA ASN A 118 2.50 -8.37 19.89
C ASN A 118 2.73 -7.42 21.08
N PRO A 119 1.85 -7.42 22.10
CA PRO A 119 1.91 -6.48 23.22
C PRO A 119 3.14 -6.64 24.13
N ASN A 120 3.89 -7.75 24.00
CA ASN A 120 5.00 -8.09 24.87
C ASN A 120 6.41 -8.05 24.20
N ASN A 121 6.52 -7.66 22.93
CA ASN A 121 7.81 -7.59 22.20
C ASN A 121 8.41 -6.17 22.12
N GLU A 122 9.58 -6.07 21.49
CA GLU A 122 10.41 -4.87 21.26
C GLU A 122 9.69 -3.61 20.75
N LEU A 123 8.48 -3.68 20.19
CA LEU A 123 7.69 -2.50 19.83
C LEU A 123 6.79 -1.96 20.96
N PHE A 124 6.59 -2.72 22.04
CA PHE A 124 5.59 -2.46 23.09
C PHE A 124 6.17 -2.33 24.51
N GLY A 125 7.49 -2.19 24.64
CA GLY A 125 8.14 -1.74 25.89
C GLY A 125 7.90 -0.24 26.19
N PRO A 126 8.76 0.42 26.99
CA PRO A 126 8.68 1.87 27.24
C PRO A 126 8.59 2.76 25.97
N GLN A 127 9.04 2.24 24.83
CA GLN A 127 8.99 2.82 23.49
C GLN A 127 7.61 2.81 22.82
N ALA A 128 6.62 2.06 23.34
CA ALA A 128 5.34 1.82 22.68
C ALA A 128 4.59 3.10 22.24
N PRO A 129 4.44 4.13 23.11
CA PRO A 129 3.70 5.34 22.72
C PRO A 129 4.35 6.06 21.53
N LEU A 130 5.69 6.11 21.51
CA LEU A 130 6.46 6.70 20.43
C LEU A 130 6.35 5.86 19.15
N GLY A 131 6.53 4.55 19.26
CA GLY A 131 6.41 3.61 18.15
C GLY A 131 5.04 3.67 17.49
N ILE A 132 3.97 3.51 18.27
CA ILE A 132 2.58 3.57 17.78
C ILE A 132 2.32 4.90 17.08
N GLY A 133 2.72 6.03 17.68
CA GLY A 133 2.54 7.35 17.09
C GLY A 133 3.25 7.51 15.75
N LEU A 134 4.54 7.13 15.68
CA LEU A 134 5.35 7.25 14.47
C LEU A 134 4.87 6.30 13.35
N PHE A 135 4.57 5.04 13.68
CA PHE A 135 4.04 4.08 12.69
C PHE A 135 2.64 4.48 12.21
N SER A 136 1.78 5.00 13.09
CA SER A 136 0.46 5.52 12.70
C SER A 136 0.59 6.70 11.75
N ALA A 137 1.46 7.67 12.05
CA ALA A 137 1.75 8.79 11.17
C ALA A 137 2.29 8.30 9.81
N LEU A 138 3.12 7.26 9.82
CA LEU A 138 3.69 6.68 8.62
C LEU A 138 2.60 6.10 7.70
N PHE A 139 1.57 5.41 8.22
CA PHE A 139 0.43 4.95 7.40
C PHE A 139 -0.28 6.09 6.69
N PHE A 140 -0.52 7.21 7.38
CA PHE A 140 -1.11 8.41 6.76
C PHE A 140 -0.20 9.04 5.72
N ILE A 141 1.09 9.19 6.01
CA ILE A 141 2.08 9.75 5.06
C ILE A 141 2.16 8.87 3.81
N GLY A 142 2.27 7.55 3.97
CA GLY A 142 2.29 6.60 2.86
C GLY A 142 1.03 6.67 1.99
N ALA A 143 -0.14 6.70 2.62
CA ALA A 143 -1.42 6.81 1.92
C ALA A 143 -1.58 8.15 1.17
N LEU A 144 -1.15 9.26 1.78
CA LEU A 144 -1.17 10.58 1.15
C LEU A 144 -0.18 10.66 -0.02
N LEU A 145 1.03 10.13 0.14
CA LEU A 145 2.03 10.07 -0.94
C LEU A 145 1.56 9.21 -2.10
N LEU A 146 0.94 8.07 -1.83
CA LEU A 146 0.34 7.22 -2.85
C LEU A 146 -0.80 7.95 -3.58
N ALA A 147 -1.74 8.53 -2.85
CA ALA A 147 -2.87 9.24 -3.44
C ALA A 147 -2.43 10.44 -4.29
N PHE A 148 -1.48 11.23 -3.77
CA PHE A 148 -0.85 12.32 -4.50
C PHE A 148 -0.16 11.82 -5.78
N SER A 149 0.63 10.76 -5.69
CA SER A 149 1.38 10.25 -6.83
C SER A 149 0.45 9.68 -7.89
N VAL A 150 -0.57 8.90 -7.51
CA VAL A 150 -1.58 8.40 -8.45
C VAL A 150 -2.28 9.55 -9.18
N ASP A 151 -2.65 10.62 -8.46
CA ASP A 151 -3.26 11.81 -9.06
C ASP A 151 -2.33 12.48 -10.08
N ARG A 152 -1.07 12.70 -9.72
CA ARG A 152 -0.07 13.31 -10.63
C ARG A 152 0.25 12.45 -11.84
N PHE A 153 0.45 11.15 -11.65
CA PHE A 153 0.70 10.22 -12.75
C PHE A 153 -0.54 10.10 -13.66
N THR A 154 -1.76 10.14 -13.11
CA THR A 154 -2.99 10.15 -13.93
C THR A 154 -3.02 11.35 -14.87
N HIS A 155 -2.86 12.57 -14.33
CA HIS A 155 -2.84 13.80 -15.13
C HIS A 155 -1.69 13.80 -16.17
N TRP A 156 -0.51 13.31 -15.80
CA TRP A 156 0.63 13.23 -16.70
C TRP A 156 0.40 12.26 -17.87
N MET A 157 -0.25 11.12 -17.60
CA MET A 157 -0.54 10.07 -18.58
C MET A 157 -1.64 10.46 -19.58
N ASP A 158 -2.63 11.23 -19.14
CA ASP A 158 -3.71 11.69 -20.02
C ASP A 158 -3.21 12.68 -21.09
N GLY A 159 -2.01 13.24 -20.93
CA GLY A 159 -1.39 14.14 -21.92
C GLY A 159 -0.83 13.48 -23.18
N SER A 160 -0.69 12.15 -23.27
CA SER A 160 -0.19 11.49 -24.50
C SER A 160 -0.53 10.01 -24.59
N LYS A 161 -0.90 9.54 -25.80
CA LYS A 161 -1.11 8.11 -26.11
C LYS A 161 0.14 7.26 -25.86
N GLY A 162 1.33 7.82 -26.06
CA GLY A 162 2.59 7.11 -25.79
C GLY A 162 2.79 6.83 -24.30
N ARG A 163 2.41 7.79 -23.44
CA ARG A 163 2.46 7.63 -21.98
C ARG A 163 1.46 6.57 -21.52
N GLN A 164 0.27 6.51 -22.10
CA GLN A 164 -0.70 5.45 -21.79
C GLN A 164 -0.14 4.04 -22.03
N LYS A 165 0.75 3.84 -23.00
CA LYS A 165 1.43 2.53 -23.19
C LYS A 165 2.26 2.14 -21.97
N LEU A 166 2.91 3.10 -21.31
CA LEU A 166 3.68 2.83 -20.08
C LEU A 166 2.78 2.30 -18.97
N ALA A 167 1.57 2.83 -18.80
CA ALA A 167 0.63 2.30 -17.82
C ALA A 167 0.32 0.81 -18.08
N TYR A 168 0.06 0.42 -19.33
CA TYR A 168 -0.18 -0.99 -19.66
C TYR A 168 1.05 -1.86 -19.43
N VAL A 169 2.26 -1.38 -19.78
CA VAL A 169 3.51 -2.11 -19.51
C VAL A 169 3.74 -2.27 -18.01
N SER A 170 3.53 -1.22 -17.22
CA SER A 170 3.62 -1.26 -15.76
C SER A 170 2.61 -2.24 -15.16
N PHE A 171 1.38 -2.30 -15.69
CA PHE A 171 0.41 -3.31 -15.29
C PHE A 171 0.96 -4.72 -15.52
N THR A 172 1.41 -5.02 -16.75
CA THR A 172 1.90 -6.36 -17.12
C THR A 172 3.07 -6.82 -16.25
N ILE A 173 4.02 -5.93 -15.96
CA ILE A 173 5.23 -6.27 -15.21
C ILE A 173 4.93 -6.37 -13.70
N LEU A 174 4.13 -5.47 -13.16
CA LEU A 174 4.01 -5.29 -11.71
C LEU A 174 2.78 -5.98 -11.11
N PHE A 175 1.82 -6.45 -11.92
CA PHE A 175 0.61 -7.08 -11.40
C PHE A 175 0.90 -8.35 -10.59
N ILE A 176 1.72 -9.25 -11.12
CA ILE A 176 2.07 -10.51 -10.44
C ILE A 176 2.74 -10.26 -9.08
N PRO A 177 3.84 -9.46 -8.98
CA PRO A 177 4.46 -9.19 -7.68
C PRO A 177 3.53 -8.42 -6.73
N ALA A 178 2.69 -7.51 -7.23
CA ALA A 178 1.70 -6.81 -6.41
C ALA A 178 0.68 -7.77 -5.80
N ALA A 179 0.14 -8.69 -6.60
CA ALA A 179 -0.85 -9.66 -6.16
C ALA A 179 -0.25 -10.69 -5.20
N ALA A 180 0.95 -11.20 -5.50
CA ALA A 180 1.66 -12.13 -4.61
C ALA A 180 1.92 -11.50 -3.23
N MET A 181 2.36 -10.24 -3.20
CA MET A 181 2.58 -9.54 -1.94
C MET A 181 1.26 -9.29 -1.19
N LEU A 182 0.19 -8.91 -1.88
CA LEU A 182 -1.13 -8.73 -1.27
C LEU A 182 -1.65 -10.03 -0.62
N VAL A 183 -1.48 -11.16 -1.31
CA VAL A 183 -1.86 -12.49 -0.79
C VAL A 183 -1.03 -12.83 0.45
N ASN A 184 0.29 -12.60 0.42
CA ASN A 184 1.14 -12.86 1.57
C ASN A 184 0.75 -12.01 2.79
N ILE A 185 0.48 -10.72 2.60
CA ILE A 185 -0.01 -9.84 3.68
C ILE A 185 -1.34 -10.38 4.24
N PHE A 186 -2.25 -10.82 3.38
CA PHE A 186 -3.52 -11.39 3.82
C PHE A 186 -3.30 -12.67 4.62
N LEU A 187 -2.47 -13.59 4.14
CA LEU A 187 -2.16 -14.83 4.85
C LEU A 187 -1.48 -14.57 6.20
N GLU A 188 -0.54 -13.63 6.27
CA GLU A 188 0.12 -13.22 7.51
C GLU A 188 -0.89 -12.67 8.54
N ILE A 189 -1.85 -11.85 8.08
CA ILE A 189 -2.90 -11.32 8.95
C ILE A 189 -3.76 -12.45 9.53
N PHE A 190 -4.23 -13.37 8.69
CA PHE A 190 -5.19 -14.40 9.11
C PHE A 190 -4.56 -15.59 9.83
N ASN A 191 -3.35 -15.99 9.44
CA ASN A 191 -2.71 -17.19 9.98
C ASN A 191 -1.76 -16.89 11.15
N GLU A 192 -1.26 -15.66 11.28
CA GLU A 192 -0.30 -15.32 12.33
C GLU A 192 -0.79 -14.21 13.26
N ILE A 193 -1.21 -13.07 12.72
CA ILE A 193 -1.55 -11.88 13.53
C ILE A 193 -2.86 -12.07 14.29
N LEU A 194 -3.94 -12.48 13.61
CA LEU A 194 -5.25 -12.68 14.25
C LEU A 194 -5.24 -13.76 15.35
N PRO A 195 -4.64 -14.95 15.14
CA PRO A 195 -4.51 -15.94 16.20
C PRO A 195 -3.76 -15.40 17.42
N LYS A 196 -2.63 -14.69 17.23
CA LYS A 196 -1.89 -14.05 18.34
C LYS A 196 -2.74 -13.06 19.11
N ILE A 197 -3.57 -12.25 18.43
CA ILE A 197 -4.49 -11.33 19.10
C ILE A 197 -5.49 -12.10 19.96
N ASN A 198 -6.07 -13.17 19.42
CA ASN A 198 -7.04 -13.99 20.15
C ASN A 198 -6.42 -14.65 21.38
N ASP A 199 -5.23 -15.26 21.23
CA ASP A 199 -4.50 -15.88 22.33
C ASP A 199 -4.16 -14.84 23.40
N ASN A 200 -3.68 -13.66 23.01
CA ASN A 200 -3.42 -12.57 23.94
C ASN A 200 -4.69 -12.15 24.68
N LEU A 201 -5.80 -11.86 23.98
CA LEU A 201 -7.06 -11.47 24.63
C LEU A 201 -7.58 -12.55 25.59
N SER A 202 -7.44 -13.83 25.23
CA SER A 202 -7.83 -14.95 26.11
C SER A 202 -6.97 -15.10 27.37
N MET A 203 -5.78 -14.50 27.42
CA MET A 203 -4.97 -14.44 28.64
C MET A 203 -5.39 -13.29 29.58
N TRP A 204 -6.12 -12.30 29.08
CA TRP A 204 -6.56 -11.13 29.86
C TRP A 204 -8.00 -11.25 30.39
N PHE A 205 -8.79 -12.20 29.87
CA PHE A 205 -10.18 -12.47 30.26
C PHE A 205 -10.33 -13.90 30.78
#